data_AF-A0A9P4I8P3-F1
#
_entry.id   AF-A0A9P4I8P3-F1
#
_cell.length_a   1.000
_cell.length_b   1.000
_cell.length_c   1.000
_cell.angle_alpha   90.00
_cell.angle_beta   90.00
_cell.angle_gamma   90.00
#
_symmetry.space_group_name_H-M   'P 1'
#
loop_
_entity.id
_entity.type
_entity.pdbx_description
1 polymer ?
#
loop_
_entity_poly.entity_id
_entity_poly.type
_entity_poly.pdbx_seq_one_letter_code
_entity_poly.pdbx_strand_id
1 'polypeptide(L)'
;PIETVLQMPSPAESAAEEKKQKPPHLQPPPYVHHFDTYSLVQDLEKGNFKYGQSVELMKAMRSILAENLGVARDGLVSKSNVENETYLFRAACSELKTEIQNNRKGEMEKMRAQRTQLQHEVDILTQKMTQGIQSMKDDLKGLFDDRKMNVKMEQRTMESRIQELNYKITVTLNSDARSDVESMRWVLTRRAALALVIVALAVLGTLRYTAYMTQMQEEERKKLAQSH
;
A
#
# COMPACT_ATOMS: atom_id res chain seq x y z
N PRO A 1 88.80 -50.89 54.52
CA PRO A 1 87.46 -50.84 53.87
C PRO A 1 86.42 -50.39 54.90
N ILE A 2 86.48 -49.11 55.31
CA ILE A 2 85.68 -47.97 54.83
C ILE A 2 84.19 -48.17 55.07
N GLU A 3 83.74 -47.48 56.12
CA GLU A 3 82.35 -47.21 56.50
C GLU A 3 81.56 -46.67 55.30
N THR A 4 80.46 -47.33 54.96
CA THR A 4 79.45 -46.75 54.06
C THR A 4 78.34 -46.19 54.94
N VAL A 5 78.55 -44.95 55.41
CA VAL A 5 77.51 -44.18 56.10
C VAL A 5 76.45 -43.83 55.08
N LEU A 6 75.23 -44.32 55.30
CA LEU A 6 74.04 -44.00 54.52
C LEU A 6 73.69 -42.53 54.72
N GLN A 7 74.26 -41.64 53.90
CA GLN A 7 73.86 -40.23 53.85
C GLN A 7 72.50 -40.15 53.15
N MET A 8 71.43 -40.07 53.95
CA MET A 8 70.14 -39.60 53.47
C MET A 8 70.27 -38.09 53.18
N PRO A 9 69.83 -37.61 52.00
CA PRO A 9 69.85 -36.18 51.69
C PRO A 9 68.96 -35.42 52.67
N SER A 10 69.37 -34.19 53.00
CA SER A 10 68.63 -33.33 53.93
C SER A 10 67.22 -33.04 53.37
N PRO A 11 66.16 -32.98 54.20
CA PRO A 11 64.80 -32.64 53.76
C PRO A 11 64.69 -31.32 52.98
N ALA A 12 65.70 -30.45 53.11
CA ALA A 12 65.80 -29.19 52.36
C ALA A 12 66.18 -29.38 50.88
N GLU A 13 66.95 -30.42 50.54
CA GLU A 13 67.46 -30.67 49.18
C GLU A 13 66.39 -31.35 48.31
N SER A 14 65.65 -32.32 48.87
CA SER A 14 64.52 -32.99 48.22
C SER A 14 63.34 -32.03 47.96
N ALA A 15 63.06 -31.11 48.89
CA ALA A 15 62.04 -30.07 48.70
C ALA A 15 62.45 -28.98 47.68
N ALA A 16 63.74 -28.84 47.36
CA ALA A 16 64.22 -27.89 46.35
C ALA A 16 64.11 -28.45 44.92
N GLU A 17 64.18 -29.77 44.75
CA GLU A 17 64.03 -30.43 43.45
C GLU A 17 62.55 -30.50 43.00
N GLU A 18 61.61 -30.75 43.92
CA GLU A 18 60.16 -30.72 43.63
C GLU A 18 59.64 -29.32 43.23
N LYS A 19 60.28 -28.25 43.72
CA LYS A 19 59.93 -26.86 43.39
C LYS A 19 60.21 -26.49 41.93
N LYS A 20 61.05 -27.24 41.20
CA LYS A 20 61.36 -26.92 39.79
C LYS A 20 60.33 -27.44 38.77
N GLN A 21 59.45 -28.37 39.16
CA GLN A 21 58.54 -29.04 38.21
C GLN A 21 57.08 -28.55 38.24
N LYS A 22 56.65 -27.81 39.27
CA LYS A 22 55.28 -27.29 39.34
C LYS A 22 55.14 -25.97 38.58
N PRO A 23 54.05 -25.76 37.82
CA PRO A 23 53.79 -24.49 37.17
C PRO A 23 53.70 -23.37 38.23
N PRO A 24 54.09 -22.13 37.88
CA PRO A 24 54.36 -21.06 38.85
C PRO A 24 53.16 -20.69 39.75
N HIS A 25 51.93 -21.05 39.37
CA HIS A 25 50.71 -20.85 40.16
C HIS A 25 50.38 -21.98 41.16
N LEU A 26 51.15 -23.09 41.17
CA LEU A 26 51.02 -24.22 42.12
C LEU A 26 52.17 -24.27 43.14
N GLN A 27 53.08 -23.30 43.12
CA GLN A 27 54.19 -23.24 44.07
C GLN A 27 53.76 -22.47 45.32
N PRO A 28 53.98 -23.00 46.54
CA PRO A 28 53.76 -22.23 47.74
C PRO A 28 54.66 -20.99 47.71
N PRO A 29 54.15 -19.81 48.12
CA PRO A 29 54.93 -18.59 48.09
C PRO A 29 56.24 -18.78 48.88
N PRO A 30 57.38 -18.25 48.40
CA PRO A 30 58.64 -18.34 49.12
C PRO A 30 58.47 -17.82 50.55
N TYR A 31 58.94 -18.58 51.54
CA TYR A 31 58.93 -18.12 52.93
C TYR A 31 59.94 -16.98 53.10
N VAL A 32 59.43 -15.76 53.25
CA VAL A 32 60.25 -14.56 53.46
C VAL A 32 60.33 -14.27 54.96
N HIS A 33 61.55 -14.26 55.49
CA HIS A 33 61.81 -13.86 56.87
C HIS A 33 61.87 -12.34 56.96
N HIS A 34 60.81 -11.70 57.46
CA HIS A 34 60.68 -10.24 57.46
C HIS A 34 61.51 -9.52 58.54
N PHE A 35 62.01 -10.24 59.57
CA PHE A 35 62.70 -9.62 60.69
C PHE A 35 63.70 -10.56 61.39
N ASP A 36 65.00 -10.32 61.22
CA ASP A 36 66.05 -11.09 61.88
C ASP A 36 66.19 -10.72 63.36
N THR A 37 65.72 -11.61 64.23
CA THR A 37 65.69 -11.38 65.67
C THR A 37 66.99 -11.78 66.36
N TYR A 38 67.81 -12.60 65.71
CA TYR A 38 69.07 -13.07 66.26
C TYR A 38 70.15 -12.01 66.08
N SER A 39 70.32 -11.50 64.85
CA SER A 39 71.32 -10.47 64.56
C SER A 39 71.04 -9.18 65.34
N LEU A 40 69.77 -8.79 65.48
CA LEU A 40 69.40 -7.60 66.25
C LEU A 40 69.79 -7.71 67.74
N VAL A 41 69.54 -8.86 68.37
CA VAL A 41 69.91 -9.07 69.78
C VAL A 41 71.43 -9.08 69.92
N GLN A 42 72.14 -9.73 69.00
CA GLN A 42 73.60 -9.79 69.01
C GLN A 42 74.25 -8.41 68.83
N ASP A 43 73.67 -7.54 67.99
CA ASP A 43 74.18 -6.18 67.78
C ASP A 43 73.85 -5.24 68.96
N LEU A 44 72.70 -5.42 69.62
CA LEU A 44 72.35 -4.69 70.84
C LEU A 44 73.28 -5.06 72.01
N GLU A 45 73.65 -6.34 72.14
CA GLU A 45 74.63 -6.78 73.14
C GLU A 45 76.03 -6.20 72.92
N LYS A 46 76.47 -6.07 71.67
CA LYS A 46 77.74 -5.38 71.34
C LYS A 46 77.71 -3.89 71.72
N GLY A 47 76.51 -3.30 71.79
CA GLY A 47 76.28 -1.90 72.12
C GLY A 47 76.15 -1.57 73.61
N ASN A 48 76.65 -2.42 74.52
CA ASN A 48 76.55 -2.29 75.98
C ASN A 48 75.13 -2.48 76.59
N PHE A 49 74.17 -3.05 75.86
CA PHE A 49 72.88 -3.45 76.45
C PHE A 49 72.98 -4.84 77.11
N LYS A 50 72.32 -5.01 78.27
CA LYS A 50 72.21 -6.34 78.90
C LYS A 50 71.32 -7.23 78.04
N TYR A 51 71.63 -8.53 77.95
CA TYR A 51 70.85 -9.51 77.18
C TYR A 51 69.33 -9.39 77.37
N GLY A 52 68.87 -9.30 78.62
CA GLY A 52 67.44 -9.16 78.93
C GLY A 52 66.80 -7.88 78.36
N GLN A 53 67.55 -6.77 78.32
CA GLN A 53 67.08 -5.51 77.71
C GLN A 53 67.07 -5.60 76.18
N SER A 54 68.10 -6.23 75.59
CA SER A 54 68.18 -6.47 74.15
C SER A 54 67.02 -7.33 73.64
N VAL A 55 66.68 -8.39 74.38
CA VAL A 55 65.54 -9.27 74.06
C VAL A 55 64.21 -8.53 74.14
N GLU A 56 64.01 -7.68 75.14
CA GLU A 56 62.75 -6.94 75.31
C GLU A 56 62.57 -5.87 74.23
N LEU A 57 63.65 -5.18 73.86
CA LEU A 57 63.65 -4.19 72.79
C LEU A 57 63.41 -4.83 71.42
N MET A 58 63.99 -6.02 71.18
CA MET A 58 63.71 -6.82 69.98
C MET A 58 62.22 -7.21 69.90
N LYS A 59 61.62 -7.66 71.00
CA LYS A 59 60.19 -8.02 71.02
C LYS A 59 59.29 -6.82 70.73
N ALA A 60 59.59 -5.66 71.31
CA ALA A 60 58.87 -4.42 71.04
C ALA A 60 58.96 -4.03 69.55
N MET A 61 60.16 -4.09 68.98
CA MET A 61 60.38 -3.79 67.56
C MET A 61 59.67 -4.80 66.64
N ARG A 62 59.71 -6.11 66.98
CA ARG A 62 58.97 -7.16 66.27
C ARG A 62 57.46 -6.89 66.29
N SER A 63 56.92 -6.47 67.43
CA SER A 63 55.48 -6.19 67.60
C SER A 63 55.04 -5.03 66.72
N ILE A 64 55.76 -3.90 66.76
CA ILE A 64 55.46 -2.72 65.93
C ILE A 64 55.59 -3.04 64.44
N LEU A 65 56.60 -3.82 64.06
CA LEU A 65 56.78 -4.24 62.67
C LEU A 65 55.64 -5.15 62.21
N ALA A 66 55.20 -6.10 63.05
CA ALA A 66 54.09 -7.00 62.74
C ALA A 66 52.77 -6.24 62.54
N GLU A 67 52.49 -5.24 63.40
CA GLU A 67 51.30 -4.38 63.28
C GLU A 67 51.31 -3.58 61.97
N ASN A 68 52.42 -2.89 61.67
CA ASN A 68 52.55 -2.11 60.43
C ASN A 68 52.50 -2.99 59.18
N LEU A 69 53.08 -4.18 59.22
CA LEU A 69 53.04 -5.12 58.11
C LEU A 69 51.63 -5.69 57.89
N GLY A 70 50.85 -5.88 58.96
CA GLY A 70 49.43 -6.23 58.88
C GLY A 70 48.63 -5.16 58.14
N VAL A 71 48.73 -3.91 58.60
CA VAL A 71 48.07 -2.75 57.95
C VAL A 71 48.48 -2.61 56.49
N ALA A 72 49.76 -2.79 56.17
CA ALA A 72 50.25 -2.73 54.79
C ALA A 72 49.68 -3.87 53.94
N ARG A 73 49.61 -5.10 54.45
CA ARG A 73 49.00 -6.23 53.70
C ARG A 73 47.52 -6.02 53.43
N ASP A 74 46.78 -5.44 54.37
CA ASP A 74 45.35 -5.18 54.20
C ASP A 74 45.10 -4.08 53.14
N GLY A 75 46.02 -3.12 53.00
CA GLY A 75 45.95 -2.08 51.96
C GLY A 75 46.51 -2.51 50.59
N LEU A 76 47.23 -3.63 50.51
CA LEU A 76 47.87 -4.10 49.29
C LEU A 76 46.97 -5.11 48.57
N VAL A 77 46.52 -4.75 47.37
CA VAL A 77 45.84 -5.70 46.49
C VAL A 77 46.89 -6.58 45.80
N SER A 78 46.70 -7.90 45.90
CA SER A 78 47.56 -8.87 45.20
C SER A 78 47.53 -8.62 43.69
N LYS A 79 48.69 -8.69 43.04
CA LYS A 79 48.82 -8.63 41.58
C LYS A 79 47.84 -9.58 40.88
N SER A 80 47.68 -10.79 41.42
CA SER A 80 46.75 -11.80 40.89
C SER A 80 45.28 -11.36 40.93
N ASN A 81 44.84 -10.65 41.97
CA ASN A 81 43.47 -10.14 42.04
C ASN A 81 43.25 -9.07 40.98
N VAL A 82 44.20 -8.14 40.80
CA VAL A 82 44.11 -7.10 39.77
C VAL A 82 44.07 -7.72 38.36
N GLU A 83 44.91 -8.72 38.09
CA GLU A 83 44.93 -9.42 36.80
C GLU A 83 43.62 -10.19 36.55
N ASN A 84 43.07 -10.85 37.56
CA ASN A 84 41.79 -11.56 37.47
C ASN A 84 40.62 -10.61 37.18
N GLU A 85 40.50 -9.52 37.95
CA GLU A 85 39.45 -8.51 37.72
C GLU A 85 39.59 -7.85 36.34
N THR A 86 40.82 -7.57 35.91
CA THR A 86 41.09 -7.02 34.57
C THR A 86 40.66 -8.00 33.48
N TYR A 87 40.88 -9.30 33.67
CA TYR A 87 40.42 -10.32 32.73
C TYR A 87 38.89 -10.38 32.66
N LEU A 88 38.21 -10.43 33.81
CA LEU A 88 36.75 -10.45 33.88
C LEU A 88 36.13 -9.21 33.23
N PHE A 89 36.71 -8.03 33.49
CA PHE A 89 36.26 -6.79 32.86
C PHE A 89 36.43 -6.83 31.33
N ARG A 90 37.57 -7.30 30.84
CA ARG A 90 37.81 -7.44 29.39
C ARG A 90 36.85 -8.45 28.75
N ALA A 91 36.56 -9.56 29.43
CA ALA A 91 35.60 -10.55 28.97
C ALA A 91 34.20 -9.94 28.86
N ALA A 92 33.73 -9.24 29.90
CA ALA A 92 32.43 -8.55 29.89
C ALA A 92 32.35 -7.48 28.80
N CYS A 93 33.41 -6.69 28.57
CA CYS A 93 33.45 -5.73 27.46
C CYS A 93 33.38 -6.41 26.10
N SER A 94 34.05 -7.55 25.92
CA SER A 94 33.99 -8.32 24.69
C SER A 94 32.59 -8.87 24.44
N GLU A 95 31.95 -9.40 25.48
CA GLU A 95 30.58 -9.91 25.42
C GLU A 95 29.59 -8.80 25.06
N LEU A 96 29.64 -7.66 25.77
CA LEU A 96 28.80 -6.50 25.47
C LEU A 96 28.99 -6.00 24.03
N LYS A 97 30.24 -5.97 23.54
CA LYS A 97 30.53 -5.60 22.16
C LYS A 97 29.87 -6.57 21.17
N THR A 98 29.95 -7.88 21.42
CA THR A 98 29.32 -8.88 20.57
C THR A 98 27.79 -8.78 20.60
N GLU A 99 27.21 -8.51 21.77
CA GLU A 99 25.77 -8.33 21.92
C GLU A 99 25.28 -7.09 21.16
N ILE A 100 25.95 -5.95 21.30
CA ILE A 100 25.63 -4.73 20.55
C ILE A 100 25.75 -4.97 19.05
N GLN A 101 26.81 -5.65 18.59
CA GLN A 101 26.98 -5.96 17.18
C GLN A 101 25.88 -6.89 16.66
N ASN A 102 25.47 -7.88 17.46
CA ASN A 102 24.40 -8.80 17.10
C ASN A 102 23.05 -8.09 17.03
N ASN A 103 22.74 -7.25 18.03
CA ASN A 103 21.52 -6.44 18.08
C ASN A 103 21.46 -5.50 16.86
N ARG A 104 22.54 -4.77 16.57
CA ARG A 104 22.61 -3.89 15.40
C ARG A 104 22.40 -4.64 14.07
N LYS A 105 22.96 -5.85 13.95
CA LYS A 105 22.70 -6.70 12.77
C LYS A 105 21.23 -7.11 12.68
N GLY A 106 20.63 -7.52 13.81
CA GLY A 106 19.21 -7.85 13.89
C GLY A 106 18.30 -6.68 13.48
N GLU A 107 18.56 -5.48 13.98
CA GLU A 107 17.83 -4.27 13.59
C GLU A 107 18.01 -3.92 12.11
N MET A 108 19.24 -4.06 11.59
CA MET A 108 19.53 -3.80 10.18
C MET A 108 18.79 -4.77 9.25
N GLU A 109 18.75 -6.06 9.59
CA GLU A 109 17.99 -7.06 8.83
C GLU A 109 16.48 -6.80 8.92
N LYS A 110 15.96 -6.42 10.09
CA LYS A 110 14.56 -6.02 10.26
C LYS A 110 14.21 -4.81 9.40
N MET A 111 15.04 -3.77 9.42
CA MET A 111 14.89 -2.58 8.58
C MET A 111 14.94 -2.93 7.09
N ARG A 112 15.82 -3.85 6.69
CA ARG A 112 15.92 -4.33 5.31
C ARG A 112 14.65 -5.06 4.88
N ALA A 113 14.15 -5.98 5.71
CA ALA A 113 12.91 -6.71 5.46
C ALA A 113 11.71 -5.76 5.34
N GLN A 114 11.57 -4.80 6.27
CA GLN A 114 10.52 -3.78 6.22
C GLN A 114 10.60 -2.91 4.97
N ARG A 115 11.81 -2.50 4.56
CA ARG A 115 12.01 -1.75 3.30
C ARG A 115 11.56 -2.57 2.10
N THR A 116 11.93 -3.84 2.02
CA THR A 116 11.53 -4.72 0.92
C THR A 116 10.02 -4.92 0.89
N GLN A 117 9.39 -5.11 2.05
CA GLN A 117 7.93 -5.19 2.14
C GLN A 117 7.26 -3.89 1.66
N LEU A 118 7.72 -2.73 2.14
CA LEU A 118 7.15 -1.45 1.75
C LEU A 118 7.29 -1.20 0.24
N GLN A 119 8.44 -1.57 -0.35
CA GLN A 119 8.62 -1.49 -1.80
C GLN A 119 7.59 -2.34 -2.54
N HIS A 120 7.36 -3.58 -2.09
CA HIS A 120 6.37 -4.46 -2.68
C HIS A 120 4.94 -3.91 -2.56
N GLU A 121 4.59 -3.32 -1.42
CA GLU A 121 3.29 -2.67 -1.23
C GLU A 121 3.10 -1.46 -2.16
N VAL A 122 4.15 -0.65 -2.36
CA VAL A 122 4.13 0.46 -3.33
C VAL A 122 3.95 -0.05 -4.76
N ASP A 123 4.63 -1.12 -5.14
CA ASP A 123 4.50 -1.71 -6.48
C ASP A 123 3.08 -2.24 -6.71
N ILE A 124 2.50 -2.95 -5.73
CA ILE A 124 1.10 -3.41 -5.78
C ILE A 124 0.14 -2.23 -5.90
N LEU A 125 0.32 -1.18 -5.09
CA LEU A 125 -0.54 -0.01 -5.11
C LEU A 125 -0.46 0.69 -6.47
N THR A 126 0.74 0.83 -7.02
CA THR A 126 0.97 1.41 -8.35
C THR A 126 0.24 0.59 -9.41
N GLN A 127 0.39 -0.74 -9.39
CA GLN A 127 -0.31 -1.62 -10.33
C GLN A 127 -1.83 -1.48 -10.23
N LYS A 128 -2.39 -1.51 -9.00
CA LYS A 128 -3.83 -1.34 -8.76
C LYS A 128 -4.33 0.02 -9.24
N MET A 129 -3.56 1.09 -9.00
CA MET A 129 -3.91 2.43 -9.45
C MET A 129 -3.90 2.53 -10.98
N THR A 130 -2.87 1.99 -11.64
CA THR A 130 -2.81 1.96 -13.11
C THR A 130 -3.97 1.16 -13.71
N GLN A 131 -4.29 0.00 -13.13
CA GLN A 131 -5.45 -0.79 -13.55
C GLN A 131 -6.77 -0.05 -13.33
N GLY A 132 -6.93 0.61 -12.18
CA GLY A 132 -8.12 1.41 -11.88
C GLY A 132 -8.30 2.59 -12.84
N ILE A 133 -7.21 3.29 -13.19
CA ILE A 133 -7.24 4.37 -14.18
C ILE A 133 -7.61 3.83 -15.57
N GLN A 134 -7.06 2.69 -15.97
CA GLN A 134 -7.36 2.09 -17.26
C GLN A 134 -8.81 1.62 -17.34
N SER A 135 -9.32 0.96 -16.30
CA SER A 135 -10.74 0.58 -16.20
C SER A 135 -11.65 1.81 -16.29
N MET A 136 -11.37 2.86 -15.52
CA MET A 136 -12.17 4.08 -15.53
C MET A 136 -12.14 4.77 -16.91
N LYS A 137 -11.01 4.73 -17.60
CA LYS A 137 -10.88 5.26 -18.97
C LYS A 137 -11.74 4.46 -19.94
N ASP A 138 -11.75 3.14 -19.82
CA ASP A 138 -12.55 2.26 -20.67
C ASP A 138 -14.05 2.42 -20.38
N ASP A 139 -14.44 2.57 -19.11
CA ASP A 139 -15.81 2.90 -18.70
C ASP A 139 -16.27 4.24 -19.26
N LEU A 140 -15.44 5.29 -19.15
CA LEU A 140 -15.74 6.61 -19.70
C LEU A 140 -15.88 6.57 -21.22
N LYS A 141 -15.01 5.82 -21.90
CA LYS A 141 -15.12 5.59 -23.34
C LYS A 141 -16.42 4.89 -23.69
N GLY A 142 -16.80 3.84 -22.95
CA GLY A 142 -18.08 3.15 -23.10
C GLY A 142 -19.27 4.09 -22.96
N LEU A 143 -19.33 4.86 -21.87
CA LEU A 143 -20.39 5.85 -21.64
C LEU A 143 -20.46 6.92 -22.74
N PHE A 144 -19.31 7.37 -23.24
CA PHE A 144 -19.25 8.34 -24.34
C PHE A 144 -19.77 7.75 -25.64
N ASP A 145 -19.36 6.53 -25.99
CA ASP A 145 -19.80 5.84 -27.20
C ASP A 145 -21.31 5.51 -27.13
N ASP A 146 -21.82 5.11 -25.96
CA ASP A 146 -23.26 4.92 -25.70
C ASP A 146 -24.04 6.22 -25.87
N ARG A 147 -23.56 7.33 -25.28
CA ARG A 147 -24.23 8.64 -25.43
C ARG A 147 -24.23 9.09 -26.88
N LYS A 148 -23.12 8.90 -27.60
CA LYS A 148 -23.01 9.20 -29.02
C LYS A 148 -23.96 8.35 -29.87
N MET A 149 -24.09 7.06 -29.56
CA MET A 149 -25.07 6.18 -30.21
C MET A 149 -26.50 6.64 -29.93
N ASN A 150 -26.83 6.95 -28.68
CA ASN A 150 -28.15 7.41 -28.29
C ASN A 150 -28.53 8.71 -29.03
N VAL A 151 -27.62 9.69 -29.11
CA VAL A 151 -27.86 10.92 -29.88
C VAL A 151 -28.11 10.62 -31.36
N LYS A 152 -27.36 9.70 -31.98
CA LYS A 152 -27.62 9.28 -33.37
C LYS A 152 -28.97 8.59 -33.53
N MET A 153 -29.39 7.78 -32.56
CA MET A 153 -30.70 7.11 -32.58
C MET A 153 -31.83 8.12 -32.42
N GLU A 154 -31.69 9.10 -31.53
CA GLU A 154 -32.61 10.23 -31.37
C GLU A 154 -32.71 11.03 -32.67
N GLN A 155 -31.57 11.33 -33.31
CA GLN A 155 -31.55 12.02 -34.60
C GLN A 155 -32.27 11.23 -35.70
N ARG A 156 -31.99 9.93 -35.84
CA ARG A 156 -32.70 9.07 -36.81
C ARG A 156 -34.20 9.01 -36.55
N THR A 157 -34.59 8.96 -35.27
CA THR A 157 -36.00 8.99 -34.87
C THR A 157 -36.65 10.31 -35.28
N MET A 158 -35.97 11.44 -35.06
CA MET A 158 -36.43 12.75 -35.49
C MET A 158 -36.53 12.84 -37.02
N GLU A 159 -35.53 12.37 -37.76
CA GLU A 159 -35.54 12.30 -39.23
C GLU A 159 -36.71 11.45 -39.75
N SER A 160 -36.98 10.29 -39.13
CA SER A 160 -38.13 9.45 -39.46
C SER A 160 -39.45 10.18 -39.23
N ARG A 161 -39.60 10.89 -38.11
CA ARG A 161 -40.80 11.69 -37.83
C ARG A 161 -40.96 12.83 -38.84
N ILE A 162 -39.87 13.46 -39.27
CA ILE A 162 -39.89 14.49 -40.32
C ILE A 162 -40.37 13.88 -41.64
N GLN A 163 -39.90 12.68 -42.01
CA GLN A 163 -40.35 11.98 -43.22
C GLN A 163 -41.82 11.59 -43.15
N GLU A 164 -42.29 11.06 -42.01
CA GLU A 164 -43.70 10.74 -41.79
C GLU A 164 -44.58 12.00 -41.90
N LEU A 165 -44.17 13.12 -41.31
CA LEU A 165 -44.86 14.39 -41.44
C LEU A 165 -44.88 14.89 -42.88
N ASN A 166 -43.75 14.81 -43.59
CA ASN A 166 -43.67 15.21 -44.99
C ASN A 166 -44.56 14.32 -45.88
N TYR A 167 -44.56 13.01 -45.66
CA TYR A 167 -45.45 12.07 -46.34
C TYR A 167 -46.91 12.41 -46.05
N LYS A 168 -47.28 12.63 -44.78
CA LYS A 168 -48.63 13.01 -44.39
C LYS A 168 -49.06 14.31 -45.07
N ILE A 169 -48.24 15.35 -45.04
CA ILE A 169 -48.49 16.63 -45.72
C ILE A 169 -48.69 16.41 -47.22
N THR A 170 -47.79 15.66 -47.86
CA THR A 170 -47.85 15.39 -49.31
C THR A 170 -49.12 14.63 -49.68
N VAL A 171 -49.47 13.60 -48.91
CA VAL A 171 -50.69 12.83 -49.13
C VAL A 171 -51.92 13.69 -48.88
N THR A 172 -52.00 14.44 -47.78
CA THR A 172 -53.17 15.29 -47.51
C THR A 172 -53.32 16.38 -48.57
N LEU A 173 -52.22 17.03 -49.00
CA LEU A 173 -52.31 18.03 -50.07
C LEU A 173 -52.77 17.40 -51.39
N ASN A 174 -52.22 16.24 -51.76
CA ASN A 174 -52.57 15.59 -53.01
C ASN A 174 -53.98 15.01 -52.99
N SER A 175 -54.38 14.36 -51.89
CA SER A 175 -55.72 13.79 -51.72
C SER A 175 -56.78 14.87 -51.63
N ASP A 176 -56.54 15.94 -50.87
CA ASP A 176 -57.52 17.01 -50.69
C ASP A 176 -57.66 17.81 -51.99
N ALA A 177 -56.54 18.16 -52.65
CA ALA A 177 -56.60 18.83 -53.95
C ALA A 177 -57.28 17.95 -55.02
N ARG A 178 -57.02 16.65 -55.04
CA ARG A 178 -57.65 15.72 -56.00
C ARG A 178 -59.13 15.51 -55.68
N SER A 179 -59.49 15.37 -54.41
CA SER A 179 -60.88 15.24 -53.95
C SER A 179 -61.69 16.50 -54.26
N ASP A 180 -61.13 17.68 -54.03
CA ASP A 180 -61.76 18.96 -54.36
C ASP A 180 -61.97 19.11 -55.87
N VAL A 181 -60.98 18.72 -56.68
CA VAL A 181 -61.10 18.72 -58.15
C VAL A 181 -62.15 17.71 -58.62
N GLU A 182 -62.18 16.50 -58.07
CA GLU A 182 -63.18 15.49 -58.42
C GLU A 182 -64.59 15.90 -57.98
N SER A 183 -64.74 16.48 -56.78
CA SER A 183 -65.99 17.07 -56.29
C SER A 183 -66.48 18.19 -57.21
N MET A 184 -65.59 19.09 -57.62
CA MET A 184 -65.92 20.17 -58.55
C MET A 184 -66.31 19.62 -59.94
N ARG A 185 -65.61 18.60 -60.45
CA ARG A 185 -65.99 17.90 -61.69
C ARG A 185 -67.38 17.29 -61.59
N TRP A 186 -67.70 16.62 -60.48
CA TRP A 186 -69.02 16.02 -60.24
C TRP A 186 -70.14 17.05 -60.18
N VAL A 187 -69.90 18.20 -59.54
CA VAL A 187 -70.87 19.30 -59.50
C VAL A 187 -71.09 19.89 -60.89
N LEU A 188 -70.00 20.09 -61.65
CA LEU A 188 -70.06 20.68 -62.98
C LEU A 188 -70.81 19.78 -63.97
N THR A 189 -70.52 18.48 -64.00
CA THR A 189 -71.20 17.53 -64.89
C THR A 189 -72.69 17.43 -64.57
N ARG A 190 -73.07 17.39 -63.29
CA ARG A 190 -74.48 17.38 -62.86
C ARG A 190 -75.21 18.65 -63.29
N ARG A 191 -74.59 19.83 -63.10
CA ARG A 191 -75.17 21.11 -63.52
C ARG A 191 -75.32 21.20 -65.05
N ALA A 192 -74.32 20.77 -65.80
CA ALA A 192 -74.36 20.74 -67.27
C ALA A 192 -75.47 19.79 -67.78
N ALA A 193 -75.60 18.60 -67.20
CA ALA A 193 -76.65 17.65 -67.55
C ALA A 193 -78.05 18.22 -67.27
N LEU A 194 -78.27 18.84 -66.10
CA LEU A 194 -79.53 19.50 -65.78
C LEU A 194 -79.85 20.65 -66.75
N ALA A 195 -78.85 21.45 -67.11
CA ALA A 195 -79.03 22.51 -68.11
C ALA A 195 -79.46 21.95 -69.47
N LEU A 196 -78.85 20.85 -69.93
CA LEU A 196 -79.26 20.17 -71.17
C LEU A 196 -80.69 19.63 -71.09
N VAL A 197 -81.09 19.04 -69.96
CA VAL A 197 -82.47 18.57 -69.76
C VAL A 197 -83.47 19.73 -69.79
N ILE A 198 -83.16 20.85 -69.13
CA ILE A 198 -84.01 22.06 -69.14
C ILE A 198 -84.15 22.60 -70.57
N VAL A 199 -83.04 22.69 -71.32
CA VAL A 199 -83.06 23.13 -72.73
C VAL A 199 -83.91 22.17 -73.59
N ALA A 200 -83.76 20.86 -73.42
CA ALA A 200 -84.56 19.88 -74.14
C ALA A 200 -86.06 19.99 -73.81
N LEU A 201 -86.41 20.16 -72.53
CA LEU A 201 -87.79 20.38 -72.11
C LEU A 201 -88.36 21.70 -72.61
N ALA A 202 -87.57 22.78 -72.64
CA ALA A 202 -87.99 24.05 -73.19
C ALA A 202 -88.26 23.95 -74.69
N VAL A 203 -87.41 23.25 -75.45
CA VAL A 203 -87.61 23.00 -76.88
C VAL A 203 -88.84 22.11 -77.13
N LEU A 204 -89.03 21.05 -76.36
CA LEU A 204 -90.24 20.22 -76.47
C LEU A 204 -91.49 20.98 -76.05
N GLY A 205 -91.40 21.82 -75.03
CA GLY A 205 -92.47 22.69 -74.57
C GLY A 205 -92.89 23.72 -75.61
N THR A 206 -91.93 24.39 -76.25
CA THR A 206 -92.22 25.34 -77.34
C THR A 206 -92.83 24.62 -78.55
N LEU A 207 -92.32 23.45 -78.94
CA LEU A 207 -92.90 22.64 -80.03
C LEU A 207 -94.31 22.15 -79.73
N ARG A 208 -94.60 21.72 -78.49
CA ARG A 208 -95.95 21.31 -78.08
C ARG A 208 -96.89 22.50 -78.00
N TYR A 209 -96.42 23.65 -77.51
CA TYR A 209 -97.21 24.87 -77.46
C TYR A 209 -97.57 25.39 -78.85
N THR A 210 -96.60 25.40 -79.79
CA THR A 210 -96.89 25.79 -81.18
C THR A 210 -97.83 24.78 -81.84
N ALA A 211 -97.63 23.47 -81.66
CA ALA A 211 -98.53 22.45 -82.19
C ALA A 211 -99.96 22.55 -81.62
N TYR A 212 -100.10 22.79 -80.31
CA TYR A 212 -101.40 23.02 -79.66
C TYR A 212 -102.08 24.29 -80.19
N MET A 213 -101.34 25.40 -80.32
CA MET A 213 -101.87 26.63 -80.90
C MET A 213 -102.29 26.46 -82.37
N THR A 214 -101.54 25.70 -83.17
CA THR A 214 -101.97 25.39 -84.56
C THR A 214 -103.22 24.52 -84.60
N GLN A 215 -103.40 23.56 -83.67
CA GLN A 215 -104.62 22.76 -83.59
C GLN A 215 -105.83 23.59 -83.13
N MET A 216 -105.66 24.50 -82.18
CA MET A 216 -106.69 25.48 -81.80
C MET A 216 -107.06 26.39 -82.97
N GLN A 217 -106.08 26.89 -83.73
CA GLN A 217 -106.35 27.67 -84.95
C GLN A 217 -107.05 26.84 -86.04
N GLU A 218 -106.75 25.54 -86.16
CA GLU A 218 -107.46 24.63 -87.05
C GLU A 218 -108.89 24.34 -86.58
N GLU A 219 -109.11 24.16 -85.28
CA GLU A 219 -110.45 24.00 -84.70
C GLU A 219 -111.28 25.28 -84.81
N GLU A 220 -110.68 26.45 -84.60
CA GLU A 220 -111.32 27.74 -84.83
C GLU A 220 -111.62 27.96 -86.31
N ARG A 221 -110.71 27.62 -87.24
CA ARG A 221 -110.99 27.65 -88.69
C ARG A 221 -112.08 26.68 -89.11
N LYS A 222 -112.16 25.49 -88.49
CA LYS A 222 -113.24 24.51 -88.74
C LYS A 222 -114.58 24.97 -88.16
N LYS A 223 -114.58 25.66 -87.01
CA LYS A 223 -115.78 26.28 -86.42
C LYS A 223 -116.26 27.49 -87.24
N LEU A 224 -115.35 28.34 -87.72
CA LEU A 224 -115.63 29.47 -88.63
C LEU A 224 -116.11 29.02 -90.02
N ALA A 225 -115.73 27.82 -90.49
CA ALA A 225 -116.25 27.23 -91.72
C ALA A 225 -117.61 26.53 -91.57
N GLN A 226 -118.06 26.28 -90.33
CA GLN A 226 -119.40 25.74 -90.03
C GLN A 226 -120.40 26.82 -89.61
N SER A 227 -119.94 27.99 -89.18
CA SER A 227 -120.76 29.20 -89.08
C SER A 227 -120.72 29.97 -90.41
N HIS A 228 -121.46 29.42 -91.36
CA HIS A 228 -121.96 30.13 -92.53
C HIS A 228 -122.68 31.43 -92.15
#